data_AF-S8CF44-F1
#
_entry.id   AF-S8CF44-F1
#
_cell.length_a   1.000
_cell.length_b   1.000
_cell.length_c   1.000
_cell.angle_alpha   90.00
_cell.angle_beta   90.00
_cell.angle_gamma   90.00
#
_symmetry.space_group_name_H-M   'P 1'
#
loop_
_entity.id
_entity.type
_entity.pdbx_description
1 polymer ?
#
loop_
_entity_poly.entity_id
_entity_poly.type
_entity_poly.pdbx_seq_one_letter_code
_entity_poly.pdbx_strand_id
1 'polypeptide(L)'
;MAKETEEEFVYRISTAAEWEELQHDGATYGGDFDKSTGCFHLSKLNQVESTLKNFFSNRNSDLYLLKIDAAHLGSGLIYESVDDNDVFPHFYGPNRSFSPLPLTAVVGAEKLK
;
A
#
# COMPACT_ATOMS: atom_id res chain seq x y z
N MET A 1 -13.90 -13.14 -25.62
CA MET A 1 -14.03 -13.50 -24.20
C MET A 1 -13.62 -12.28 -23.41
N ALA A 2 -14.60 -11.57 -22.85
CA ALA A 2 -14.32 -10.42 -21.97
C ALA A 2 -13.68 -10.99 -20.70
N LYS A 3 -12.40 -10.68 -20.47
CA LYS A 3 -11.77 -10.92 -19.18
C LYS A 3 -12.43 -9.89 -18.27
N GLU A 4 -13.33 -10.33 -17.40
CA GLU A 4 -13.87 -9.50 -16.33
C GLU A 4 -12.68 -8.81 -15.67
N THR A 5 -12.71 -7.49 -15.64
CA THR A 5 -11.71 -6.67 -14.98
C THR A 5 -11.79 -7.00 -13.50
N GLU A 6 -11.03 -8.00 -13.05
CA GLU A 6 -10.70 -8.15 -11.64
C GLU A 6 -10.08 -6.82 -11.23
N GLU A 7 -10.84 -6.01 -10.50
CA GLU A 7 -10.34 -4.82 -9.82
C GLU A 7 -9.18 -5.29 -8.94
N GLU A 8 -7.95 -5.10 -9.42
CA GLU A 8 -6.76 -5.63 -8.77
C GLU A 8 -6.51 -4.78 -7.52
N PHE A 9 -6.95 -5.26 -6.37
CA PHE A 9 -6.74 -4.56 -5.12
C PHE A 9 -5.36 -4.87 -4.55
N VAL A 10 -4.68 -3.81 -4.13
CA VAL A 10 -3.44 -3.87 -3.36
C VAL A 10 -3.68 -3.31 -1.97
N TYR A 11 -2.86 -3.75 -1.02
CA TYR A 11 -3.11 -3.51 0.39
C TYR A 11 -1.93 -2.80 1.03
N ARG A 12 -2.24 -1.83 1.90
CA ARG A 12 -1.25 -1.11 2.70
C ARG A 12 -1.55 -1.34 4.18
N ILE A 13 -0.56 -1.81 4.92
CA ILE A 13 -0.61 -1.78 6.39
C ILE A 13 -0.16 -0.39 6.80
N SER A 14 -1.09 0.41 7.31
CA SER A 14 -0.88 1.78 7.75
C SER A 14 -0.85 1.86 9.26
N THR A 15 -0.02 2.74 9.81
CA THR A 15 -0.19 3.15 11.21
C THR A 15 -1.43 4.03 11.37
N ALA A 16 -1.98 4.14 12.58
CA ALA A 16 -3.07 5.09 12.84
C ALA A 16 -2.70 6.53 12.47
N ALA A 17 -1.48 6.97 12.78
CA ALA A 17 -1.02 8.32 12.45
C ALA A 17 -0.95 8.56 10.93
N GLU A 18 -0.42 7.60 10.16
CA GLU A 18 -0.41 7.67 8.68
C GLU A 18 -1.83 7.66 8.11
N TRP A 19 -2.75 6.90 8.71
CA TRP A 19 -4.15 6.87 8.27
C TRP A 19 -4.90 8.17 8.60
N GLU A 20 -4.63 8.76 9.75
CA GLU A 20 -5.17 10.08 10.14
C GLU A 20 -4.63 11.19 9.23
N GLU A 21 -3.33 11.21 8.94
CA GLU A 21 -2.69 12.13 7.98
C GLU A 21 -3.34 12.00 6.60
N LEU A 22 -3.47 10.78 6.08
CA LEU A 22 -4.06 10.52 4.78
C LEU A 22 -5.52 11.00 4.69
N GLN A 23 -6.31 10.82 5.75
CA GLN A 23 -7.70 11.31 5.79
C GLN A 23 -7.77 12.84 5.91
N HIS A 24 -6.87 13.45 6.68
CA HIS A 24 -6.87 14.89 6.92
C HIS A 24 -6.36 15.68 5.70
N ASP A 25 -5.25 15.25 5.11
CA ASP A 25 -4.56 15.96 4.03
C ASP A 25 -5.00 15.49 2.64
N GLY A 26 -5.72 14.36 2.56
CA GLY A 26 -6.16 13.75 1.31
C GLY A 26 -5.06 13.02 0.54
N ALA A 27 -3.82 13.06 1.02
CA ALA A 27 -2.68 12.28 0.52
C ALA A 27 -1.61 12.16 1.63
N THR A 28 -0.77 11.13 1.59
CA THR A 28 0.38 10.97 2.51
C THR A 28 1.64 10.62 1.73
N TYR A 29 2.81 10.93 2.29
CA TYR A 29 4.12 10.44 1.84
C TYR A 29 4.56 9.15 2.58
N GLY A 30 3.67 8.54 3.36
CA GLY A 30 3.92 7.29 4.07
C GLY A 30 4.95 7.43 5.20
N GLY A 31 5.48 6.28 5.62
CA GLY A 31 6.43 6.19 6.73
C GLY A 31 7.88 6.48 6.30
N ASP A 32 8.78 6.46 7.28
CA ASP A 32 10.21 6.69 7.05
C ASP A 32 10.82 5.68 6.07
N PHE A 33 10.34 4.44 6.05
CA PHE A 33 10.80 3.40 5.14
C PHE A 33 10.38 3.65 3.69
N ASP A 34 9.18 4.16 3.47
CA ASP A 34 8.72 4.50 2.11
C ASP A 34 9.48 5.73 1.59
N LYS A 35 9.71 6.72 2.45
CA LYS A 35 10.51 7.91 2.13
C LYS A 35 11.98 7.59 1.84
N SER A 36 12.56 6.62 2.56
CA SER A 36 13.98 6.25 2.35
C SER A 36 14.20 5.41 1.10
N THR A 37 13.20 4.60 0.70
CA THR A 37 13.25 3.75 -0.51
C THR A 37 12.69 4.43 -1.75
N GLY A 38 11.89 5.50 -1.58
CA GLY A 38 11.27 6.23 -2.68
C GLY A 38 10.04 5.53 -3.26
N CYS A 39 9.40 4.64 -2.52
CA CYS A 39 8.15 3.99 -2.93
C CYS A 39 7.31 3.53 -1.73
N PHE A 40 6.00 3.43 -1.94
CA PHE A 40 5.10 2.81 -0.99
C PHE A 40 5.14 1.30 -1.14
N HIS A 41 5.42 0.62 -0.03
CA HIS A 41 5.34 -0.83 0.03
C HIS A 41 3.90 -1.27 0.23
N LEU A 42 3.37 -1.94 -0.78
CA LEU A 42 2.05 -2.52 -0.80
C LEU A 42 2.17 -4.05 -0.79
N SER A 43 1.05 -4.73 -0.62
CA SER A 43 0.99 -6.19 -0.59
C SER A 43 -0.23 -6.67 -1.37
N LYS A 44 -0.14 -7.86 -1.97
CA LYS A 44 -1.33 -8.61 -2.37
C LYS A 44 -2.04 -9.13 -1.12
N LEU A 45 -3.32 -9.49 -1.25
CA LEU A 45 -4.12 -9.96 -0.11
C LEU A 45 -3.45 -11.14 0.62
N ASN A 46 -2.92 -12.12 -0.12
CA ASN A 46 -2.23 -13.29 0.44
C ASN A 46 -0.88 -12.97 1.10
N GLN A 47 -0.32 -11.78 0.88
CA GLN A 47 0.96 -11.35 1.46
C GLN A 47 0.77 -10.55 2.75
N VAL A 48 -0.43 -9.99 2.99
CA VAL A 48 -0.71 -9.11 4.14
C VAL A 48 -0.33 -9.74 5.48
N GLU A 49 -0.72 -11.00 5.71
CA GLU A 49 -0.44 -11.68 6.98
C GLU A 49 1.07 -11.84 7.23
N SER A 50 1.83 -12.24 6.20
CA SER A 50 3.28 -12.35 6.26
C SER A 50 3.94 -10.99 6.51
N THR A 51 3.52 -9.95 5.79
CA THR A 51 4.02 -8.58 5.98
C THR A 51 3.73 -8.07 7.40
N LEU A 52 2.52 -8.28 7.90
CA LEU A 52 2.13 -7.89 9.26
C LEU A 52 3.03 -8.56 10.30
N LYS A 53 3.28 -9.87 10.15
CA LYS A 53 4.15 -10.63 11.05
C LYS A 53 5.61 -10.20 10.96
N ASN A 54 6.14 -9.97 9.77
CA ASN A 54 7.57 -9.68 9.59
C ASN A 54 7.93 -8.24 10.00
N PHE A 55 7.06 -7.26 9.72
CA PHE A 55 7.38 -5.84 9.90
C PHE A 55 6.67 -5.16 11.07
N PHE A 56 5.53 -5.70 11.54
CA PHE A 56 4.66 -5.02 12.50
C PHE A 56 4.39 -5.79 13.80
N SER A 57 5.06 -6.93 14.02
CA SER A 57 4.90 -7.76 15.23
C SER A 57 5.14 -7.01 16.54
N ASN A 58 6.12 -6.12 16.59
CA ASN A 58 6.49 -5.38 17.81
C ASN A 58 5.83 -3.99 17.92
N ARG A 59 4.86 -3.68 17.05
CA ARG A 59 4.20 -2.37 17.05
C ARG A 59 3.04 -2.37 18.06
N ASN A 60 3.07 -1.44 19.01
CA ASN A 60 2.01 -1.26 20.03
C ASN A 60 0.97 -0.20 19.65
N SER A 61 1.09 0.41 18.47
CA SER A 61 0.10 1.35 17.95
C SER A 61 -0.96 0.61 17.14
N ASP A 62 -2.14 1.22 17.09
CA ASP A 62 -3.23 0.81 16.21
C ASP A 62 -2.74 0.72 14.75
N LEU A 63 -3.17 -0.34 14.05
CA LEU A 63 -2.86 -0.58 12.64
C LEU A 63 -4.13 -0.70 11.82
N TYR A 64 -4.06 -0.22 10.59
CA TYR A 64 -5.13 -0.29 9.62
C TYR A 64 -4.67 -1.03 8.38
N LEU A 65 -5.53 -1.86 7.82
CA LEU A 65 -5.38 -2.42 6.50
C LEU A 65 -6.17 -1.55 5.52
N LEU A 66 -5.46 -0.81 4.68
CA LEU A 66 -6.06 -0.01 3.62
C LEU A 66 -6.14 -0.86 2.36
N LYS A 67 -7.34 -0.95 1.79
CA LYS A 67 -7.61 -1.56 0.49
C LYS A 67 -7.55 -0.48 -0.57
N ILE A 68 -6.65 -0.63 -1.53
CA ILE A 68 -6.34 0.37 -2.55
C ILE A 68 -6.66 -0.22 -3.92
N ASP A 69 -7.35 0.56 -4.75
CA ASP A 69 -7.62 0.21 -6.14
C ASP A 69 -6.36 0.44 -6.99
N ALA A 70 -5.76 -0.63 -7.54
CA ALA A 70 -4.59 -0.51 -8.40
C ALA A 70 -4.88 0.28 -9.69
N ALA A 71 -6.12 0.25 -10.19
CA ALA A 71 -6.49 1.00 -11.39
C ALA A 71 -6.35 2.52 -11.17
N HIS A 72 -6.67 3.00 -9.95
CA HIS A 72 -6.46 4.40 -9.57
C HIS A 72 -4.98 4.79 -9.45
N LEU A 73 -4.10 3.86 -9.12
CA LEU A 73 -2.65 4.12 -9.06
C LEU A 73 -1.99 4.14 -10.45
N GLY A 74 -2.61 3.46 -11.43
CA GLY A 74 -2.20 3.47 -12.82
C GLY A 74 -0.74 3.08 -13.03
N SER A 75 -0.04 3.81 -13.91
CA SER A 75 1.37 3.54 -14.25
C SER A 75 2.37 3.81 -13.12
N GLY A 76 1.92 4.34 -11.98
CA GLY A 76 2.74 4.54 -10.80
C GLY A 76 2.91 3.29 -9.95
N LEU A 77 2.09 2.25 -10.18
CA LEU A 77 2.18 0.96 -9.51
C LEU A 77 3.05 -0.01 -10.30
N ILE A 78 4.06 -0.59 -9.66
CA ILE A 78 5.02 -1.51 -10.26
C ILE A 78 5.08 -2.78 -9.42
N TYR A 79 5.04 -3.93 -10.06
CA TYR A 79 5.20 -5.22 -9.41
C TYR A 79 6.64 -5.69 -9.52
N GLU A 80 7.33 -5.77 -8.40
CA GLU A 80 8.75 -6.14 -8.35
C GLU A 80 8.95 -7.42 -7.54
N SER A 81 9.78 -8.32 -8.07
CA SER A 81 10.21 -9.51 -7.36
C SER A 81 11.16 -9.13 -6.24
N VAL A 82 10.84 -9.50 -5.01
CA VAL A 82 11.75 -9.37 -3.85
C VAL A 82 12.63 -10.61 -3.75
N ASP A 83 12.05 -11.77 -4.12
CA ASP A 83 12.67 -13.09 -4.08
C ASP A 83 12.26 -13.89 -5.34
N ASP A 84 12.80 -15.10 -5.53
CA ASP A 84 12.49 -15.94 -6.71
C ASP A 84 10.99 -16.30 -6.85
N ASN A 85 10.21 -16.20 -5.76
CA ASN A 85 8.79 -16.58 -5.74
C ASN A 85 7.82 -15.45 -5.34
N ASP A 86 8.31 -14.32 -4.85
CA ASP A 86 7.46 -13.30 -4.26
C ASP A 86 7.56 -11.97 -4.99
N VAL A 87 6.41 -11.55 -5.54
CA VAL A 87 6.24 -10.29 -6.27
C VAL A 87 5.38 -9.36 -5.44
N PHE A 88 5.96 -8.23 -5.02
CA PHE A 88 5.27 -7.21 -4.23
C PHE A 88 4.91 -5.99 -5.10
N PRO A 89 3.73 -5.39 -4.88
CA PRO A 89 3.39 -4.11 -5.47
C PRO A 89 4.13 -2.97 -4.75
N HIS A 90 4.81 -2.13 -5.53
CA HIS A 90 5.43 -0.89 -5.09
C HIS A 90 4.80 0.28 -5.84
N PHE A 91 4.28 1.26 -5.10
CA PHE A 91 3.76 2.48 -5.70
C PHE A 91 4.80 3.59 -5.61
N TYR A 92 5.30 4.03 -6.77
CA TYR A 92 6.21 5.16 -6.89
C TYR A 92 5.49 6.42 -7.36
N GLY A 93 4.30 6.30 -7.96
CA GLY A 93 3.70 7.39 -8.72
C GLY A 93 4.27 7.54 -10.14
N PRO A 94 3.71 8.44 -10.95
CA PRO A 94 4.05 8.58 -12.37
C PRO A 94 5.56 8.76 -12.57
N ASN A 95 6.13 8.04 -13.54
CA ASN A 95 7.55 8.09 -13.91
C ASN A 95 8.53 7.76 -12.77
N ARG A 96 8.11 6.95 -11.78
CA ARG A 96 8.94 6.58 -10.61
C ARG A 96 9.39 7.78 -9.76
N SER A 97 8.53 8.79 -9.61
CA SER A 97 8.89 10.08 -8.99
C SER A 97 8.74 10.16 -7.46
N PHE A 98 8.31 9.09 -6.80
CA PHE A 98 7.84 9.08 -5.41
C PHE A 98 6.72 10.11 -5.16
N SER A 99 5.54 9.84 -5.72
CA SER A 99 4.33 10.65 -5.50
C SER A 99 3.60 10.21 -4.23
N PRO A 100 2.90 11.13 -3.53
CA PRO A 100 2.13 10.78 -2.36
C PRO A 100 0.97 9.85 -2.73
N LEU A 101 0.63 8.92 -1.83
CA LEU A 101 -0.52 8.03 -2.00
C LEU A 101 -1.80 8.85 -1.78
N PRO A 102 -2.70 8.96 -2.77
CA PRO A 102 -3.91 9.75 -2.64
C PRO A 102 -5.01 8.97 -1.91
N LEU A 103 -5.78 9.64 -1.06
CA LEU A 103 -6.93 9.06 -0.36
C LEU A 103 -7.99 8.53 -1.35
N THR A 104 -8.11 9.15 -2.53
CA THR A 104 -9.05 8.73 -3.58
C THR A 104 -8.77 7.33 -4.14
N ALA A 105 -7.55 6.81 -3.98
CA ALA A 105 -7.23 5.44 -4.36
C ALA A 105 -7.64 4.41 -3.29
N VAL A 106 -7.90 4.85 -2.04
CA VAL A 106 -8.31 3.97 -0.94
C VAL A 106 -9.82 3.73 -1.02
N VAL A 107 -10.20 2.47 -1.22
CA VAL A 107 -11.62 2.04 -1.35
C VAL A 107 -12.17 1.41 -0.06
N GLY A 108 -11.31 1.15 0.93
CA GLY A 108 -11.71 0.64 2.23
C GLY A 108 -10.57 0.66 3.24
N ALA A 109 -10.91 0.70 4.52
CA ALA A 109 -9.96 0.63 5.63
C ALA A 109 -10.55 -0.23 6.75
N GLU A 110 -9.76 -1.19 7.26
CA GLU A 110 -10.13 -2.07 8.36
C GLU A 110 -9.11 -1.94 9.49
N LYS A 111 -9.56 -1.83 10.75
CA LYS A 111 -8.66 -1.84 11.90
C LYS A 111 -8.19 -3.27 12.18
N LEU A 112 -6.87 -3.49 12.21
CA LEU A 112 -6.26 -4.80 12.44
C LEU A 112 -6.00 -5.10 13.92
N LYS A 113 -5.62 -4.08 14.70
CA LYS A 113 -5.39 -4.14 16.15
C LYS A 113 -5.50 -2.76 16.75
#